data_AF-A0A3G8C401-F1
#
_entry.id   AF-A0A3G8C401-F1
#
_cell.length_a   1.000
_cell.length_b   1.000
_cell.length_c   1.000
_cell.angle_alpha   90.00
_cell.angle_beta   90.00
_cell.angle_gamma   90.00
#
_symmetry.space_group_name_H-M   'P 1'
#
loop_
_entity.id
_entity.type
_entity.pdbx_description
1 polymer ?
#
loop_
_entity_poly.entity_id
_entity_poly.type
_entity_poly.pdbx_seq_one_letter_code
_entity_poly.pdbx_strand_id
1 'polypeptide(L)'
;MKFYSCWWPAIPEPRCLILLRSTKYISLKFQHQWSPTGSYSMLIAKAEVFLTEVPYKNPYQIATNITAKGRHVVLKLTTDTGLIGWGESGIISRGYPAQGDTPETVLAVLEAYLCPAIIGKNPCLFEVIMSDLDLLIKGHQFAKCAIAHALLDLAGKVYGVPICNLLGGAYALSYKVSRSYRGLAMSD
;
A
#
# COMPACT_ATOMS: atom_id res chain seq x y z
N MET A 1 13.29 53.18 -13.50
CA MET A 1 13.26 52.11 -12.48
C MET A 1 12.96 50.80 -13.20
N LYS A 2 13.78 49.78 -12.97
CA LYS A 2 14.12 48.70 -13.92
C LYS A 2 13.01 47.66 -14.11
N PHE A 3 12.68 47.38 -15.37
CA PHE A 3 12.11 46.13 -15.87
C PHE A 3 13.26 45.11 -16.04
N TYR A 4 13.04 43.86 -15.64
CA TYR A 4 13.87 42.73 -16.07
C TYR A 4 12.98 41.60 -16.57
N SER A 5 13.15 41.32 -17.86
CA SER A 5 12.69 40.16 -18.60
C SER A 5 13.41 38.88 -18.16
N CYS A 6 12.80 37.75 -18.52
CA CYS A 6 13.24 36.36 -18.42
C CYS A 6 14.76 36.10 -18.50
N TRP A 7 15.19 34.96 -17.95
CA TRP A 7 16.08 33.95 -18.57
C TRP A 7 16.48 32.96 -17.46
N TRP A 8 15.69 31.90 -17.27
CA TRP A 8 16.15 30.75 -16.48
C TRP A 8 16.91 29.80 -17.42
N PRO A 9 18.18 29.44 -17.13
CA PRO A 9 18.95 28.60 -18.02
C PRO A 9 18.49 27.15 -17.95
N ALA A 10 18.45 26.53 -19.12
CA ALA A 10 18.27 25.10 -19.33
C ALA A 10 19.28 24.30 -18.50
N ILE A 11 18.79 23.29 -17.79
CA ILE A 11 19.60 22.33 -17.04
C ILE A 11 20.29 21.42 -18.07
N PRO A 12 21.64 21.35 -18.11
CA PRO A 12 22.36 20.50 -19.05
C PRO A 12 22.29 19.03 -18.63
N GLU A 13 22.08 18.14 -19.60
CA GLU A 13 22.16 16.68 -19.43
C GLU A 13 23.50 16.24 -18.81
N PRO A 14 23.55 15.20 -17.96
CA PRO A 14 24.82 14.68 -17.47
C PRO A 14 25.47 13.80 -18.55
N ARG A 15 26.33 14.39 -19.37
CA ARG A 15 27.32 13.63 -20.16
C ARG A 15 28.51 13.28 -19.26
N CYS A 16 28.45 12.11 -18.62
CA CYS A 16 29.63 11.52 -18.00
C CYS A 16 30.43 10.78 -19.10
N LEU A 17 31.46 11.43 -19.63
CA LEU A 17 32.40 10.86 -20.59
C LEU A 17 33.47 10.06 -19.83
N ILE A 18 33.25 8.76 -19.66
CA ILE A 18 34.29 7.80 -19.27
C ILE A 18 34.72 7.05 -20.53
N LEU A 19 35.93 7.33 -21.00
CA LEU A 19 36.61 6.58 -22.05
C LEU A 19 37.06 5.22 -21.48
N LEU A 20 36.33 4.15 -21.77
CA LEU A 20 36.82 2.79 -21.60
C LEU A 20 36.64 1.98 -22.88
N ARG A 21 37.75 1.33 -23.25
CA ARG A 21 37.99 0.55 -24.46
C ARG A 21 37.06 -0.66 -24.51
N SER A 22 36.53 -0.92 -25.73
CA SER A 22 36.19 -2.25 -26.26
C SER A 22 35.45 -3.22 -25.33
N THR A 23 34.11 -3.19 -25.36
CA THR A 23 33.28 -4.40 -25.32
C THR A 23 31.90 -4.08 -25.89
N LYS A 24 31.39 -4.98 -26.73
CA LYS A 24 30.10 -4.87 -27.40
C LYS A 24 28.97 -4.63 -26.38
N TYR A 25 28.42 -3.43 -26.36
CA TYR A 25 27.18 -3.15 -25.63
C TYR A 25 26.02 -3.77 -26.41
N ILE A 26 25.43 -4.83 -25.84
CA ILE A 26 24.08 -5.24 -26.21
C ILE A 26 23.14 -4.18 -25.63
N SER A 27 22.68 -3.27 -26.49
CA SER A 27 21.65 -2.30 -26.15
C SER A 27 20.32 -3.04 -26.01
N LEU A 28 20.05 -3.56 -24.81
CA LEU A 28 18.69 -3.92 -24.43
C LEU A 28 17.92 -2.60 -24.32
N LYS A 29 17.14 -2.27 -25.36
CA LYS A 29 16.15 -1.20 -25.29
C LYS A 29 15.08 -1.62 -24.28
N PHE A 30 15.27 -1.28 -23.01
CA PHE A 30 14.17 -1.23 -22.07
C PHE A 30 13.26 -0.09 -22.53
N GLN A 31 12.23 -0.41 -23.33
CA GLN A 31 11.21 0.54 -23.76
C GLN A 31 10.25 0.84 -22.60
N HIS A 32 10.78 1.32 -21.47
CA HIS A 32 9.94 2.01 -20.51
C HIS A 32 10.51 3.41 -20.31
N GLN A 33 9.95 4.31 -21.12
CA GLN A 33 10.25 5.73 -21.15
C GLN A 33 9.66 6.33 -19.86
N TRP A 34 10.44 6.32 -18.77
CA TRP A 34 10.04 7.00 -17.53
C TRP A 34 10.09 8.50 -17.78
N SER A 35 8.91 9.12 -17.94
CA SER A 35 8.76 10.57 -17.98
C SER A 35 8.19 11.06 -16.64
N PRO A 36 8.82 12.02 -15.95
CA PRO A 36 8.31 12.56 -14.68
C PRO A 36 6.99 13.35 -14.83
N THR A 37 6.59 13.66 -16.06
CA THR A 37 5.42 14.47 -16.42
C THR A 37 4.50 13.80 -17.45
N GLY A 38 4.65 12.48 -17.66
CA GLY A 38 3.81 11.73 -18.58
C GLY A 38 2.41 11.57 -18.03
N SER A 39 1.47 12.29 -18.65
CA SER A 39 0.04 12.26 -18.38
C SER A 39 -0.57 10.89 -18.69
N TYR A 40 -0.40 9.95 -17.76
CA TYR A 40 -1.43 8.97 -17.47
C TYR A 40 -1.85 9.25 -16.03
N SER A 41 -2.64 10.33 -15.84
CA SER A 41 -3.18 10.68 -14.54
C SER A 41 -4.29 9.68 -14.20
N MET A 42 -3.89 8.49 -13.80
CA MET A 42 -4.80 7.54 -13.18
C MET A 42 -5.16 8.07 -11.80
N LEU A 43 -6.44 8.28 -11.56
CA LEU A 43 -6.95 8.81 -10.30
C LEU A 43 -7.80 7.77 -9.59
N ILE A 44 -7.75 7.77 -8.26
CA ILE A 44 -8.67 6.97 -7.44
C ILE A 44 -10.06 7.58 -7.58
N ALA A 45 -10.98 6.86 -8.22
CA ALA A 45 -12.33 7.32 -8.51
C ALA A 45 -13.34 6.88 -7.44
N LYS A 46 -13.14 5.69 -6.86
CA LYS A 46 -14.06 5.11 -5.87
C LYS A 46 -13.30 4.32 -4.82
N ALA A 47 -13.79 4.41 -3.58
CA ALA A 47 -13.37 3.57 -2.47
C ALA A 47 -14.60 2.86 -1.88
N GLU A 48 -14.49 1.56 -1.66
CA GLU A 48 -15.54 0.72 -1.07
C GLU A 48 -14.94 -0.04 0.11
N VAL A 49 -15.60 0.01 1.27
CA VAL A 49 -15.12 -0.61 2.50
C VAL A 49 -16.10 -1.72 2.90
N PHE A 50 -15.56 -2.89 3.24
CA PHE A 50 -16.34 -4.07 3.59
C PHE A 50 -15.88 -4.59 4.95
N LEU A 51 -16.78 -4.59 5.93
CA LEU A 51 -16.58 -5.32 7.17
C LEU A 51 -16.97 -6.78 6.94
N THR A 52 -16.00 -7.69 7.06
CA THR A 52 -16.16 -9.11 6.76
C THR A 52 -15.86 -9.97 7.98
N GLU A 53 -16.60 -11.08 8.10
CA GLU A 53 -16.38 -12.10 9.13
C GLU A 53 -16.09 -13.44 8.47
N VAL A 54 -14.97 -14.06 8.85
CA VAL A 54 -14.54 -15.36 8.34
C VAL A 54 -14.50 -16.36 9.50
N PRO A 55 -15.32 -17.44 9.48
CA PRO A 55 -15.29 -18.44 10.54
C PRO A 55 -13.99 -19.23 10.52
N TYR A 56 -13.36 -19.39 11.68
CA TYR A 56 -12.19 -20.26 11.80
C TYR A 56 -12.61 -21.73 11.86
N LYS A 57 -11.82 -22.62 11.25
CA LYS A 57 -12.03 -24.07 11.34
C LYS A 57 -11.98 -24.57 12.79
N ASN A 58 -11.04 -24.04 13.57
CA ASN A 58 -10.96 -24.23 15.01
C ASN A 58 -10.89 -22.82 15.64
N PRO A 59 -11.63 -22.55 16.73
CA PRO A 59 -11.54 -21.26 17.41
C PRO A 59 -10.08 -20.90 17.76
N TYR A 60 -9.71 -19.67 17.45
CA TYR A 60 -8.37 -19.15 17.73
C TYR A 60 -8.29 -18.72 19.19
N GLN A 61 -7.45 -19.39 19.99
CA GLN A 61 -7.30 -19.11 21.41
C GLN A 61 -5.93 -18.50 21.69
N ILE A 62 -5.94 -17.38 22.40
CA ILE A 62 -4.77 -16.75 23.04
C ILE A 62 -4.98 -16.73 24.57
N ALA A 63 -3.96 -16.33 25.32
CA ALA A 63 -4.02 -16.29 26.79
C ALA A 63 -5.21 -15.47 27.34
N THR A 64 -5.65 -14.45 26.59
CA THR A 64 -6.66 -13.47 27.05
C THR A 64 -8.03 -13.61 26.40
N ASN A 65 -8.17 -14.38 25.31
CA ASN A 65 -9.41 -14.43 24.54
C ASN A 65 -9.50 -15.70 23.67
N ILE A 66 -10.73 -16.11 23.36
CA ILE A 66 -11.05 -17.15 22.37
C ILE A 66 -11.93 -16.52 21.29
N THR A 67 -11.44 -16.52 20.05
CA THR A 67 -12.13 -15.91 18.91
C THR A 67 -12.56 -16.99 17.92
N ALA A 68 -13.86 -17.11 17.67
CA ALA A 68 -14.40 -18.10 16.74
C ALA A 68 -14.38 -17.65 15.27
N LYS A 69 -14.35 -16.33 15.02
CA LYS A 69 -14.36 -15.73 13.68
C LYS A 69 -13.32 -14.63 13.56
N GLY A 70 -12.55 -14.61 12.48
CA GLY A 70 -11.73 -13.46 12.11
C GLY A 70 -12.62 -12.34 11.60
N ARG A 71 -12.43 -11.12 12.11
CA ARG A 71 -13.15 -9.93 11.65
C ARG A 71 -12.15 -9.02 10.94
N HIS A 72 -12.40 -8.74 9.67
CA HIS A 72 -11.47 -8.07 8.77
C HIS A 72 -12.18 -6.94 8.06
N VAL A 73 -11.48 -5.82 7.87
CA VAL A 73 -11.94 -4.74 7.01
C VAL A 73 -11.21 -4.84 5.70
N VAL A 74 -11.96 -5.04 4.62
CA VAL A 74 -11.45 -5.13 3.25
C VAL A 74 -11.76 -3.82 2.53
N LEU A 75 -10.76 -3.21 1.93
CA LEU A 75 -10.86 -1.98 1.15
C LEU A 75 -10.66 -2.31 -0.33
N LYS A 76 -11.56 -1.79 -1.16
CA LYS A 76 -11.46 -1.85 -2.61
C LYS A 76 -11.34 -0.42 -3.15
N LEU A 77 -10.24 -0.14 -3.84
CA LEU A 77 -10.04 1.11 -4.57
C LEU A 77 -10.24 0.86 -6.06
N THR A 78 -11.04 1.68 -6.72
CA THR A 78 -11.24 1.63 -8.17
C THR A 78 -10.75 2.93 -8.79
N THR A 79 -9.94 2.83 -9.83
CA THR A 79 -9.41 3.99 -10.55
C THR A 79 -10.34 4.40 -11.69
N ASP A 80 -10.16 5.62 -12.19
CA ASP A 80 -10.83 6.13 -13.38
C ASP A 80 -10.55 5.31 -14.65
N THR A 81 -9.40 4.63 -14.70
CA THR A 81 -9.04 3.67 -15.75
C THR A 81 -9.66 2.28 -15.58
N GLY A 82 -10.40 2.04 -14.48
CA GLY A 82 -11.04 0.76 -14.19
C GLY A 82 -10.14 -0.28 -13.51
N LEU A 83 -8.89 0.06 -13.16
CA LEU A 83 -8.07 -0.82 -12.32
C LEU A 83 -8.61 -0.86 -10.89
N ILE A 84 -8.45 -2.03 -10.27
CA ILE A 84 -8.94 -2.28 -8.92
C ILE A 84 -7.77 -2.71 -8.03
N GLY A 85 -7.60 -2.03 -6.91
CA GLY A 85 -6.70 -2.40 -5.81
C GLY A 85 -7.45 -2.94 -4.62
N TRP A 86 -6.88 -3.94 -3.98
CA TRP A 86 -7.41 -4.52 -2.74
C TRP A 86 -6.44 -4.30 -1.59
N GLY A 87 -7.01 -3.89 -0.46
CA GLY A 87 -6.32 -3.76 0.80
C GLY A 87 -7.09 -4.43 1.91
N GLU A 88 -6.38 -4.84 2.95
CA GLU A 88 -6.98 -5.52 4.10
C GLU A 88 -6.38 -4.99 5.39
N SER A 89 -7.23 -4.89 6.40
CA SER A 89 -6.82 -4.75 7.79
C SER A 89 -7.51 -5.80 8.65
N GLY A 90 -6.72 -6.73 9.19
CA GLY A 90 -7.17 -7.76 10.11
C GLY A 90 -6.83 -7.40 11.55
N ILE A 91 -7.84 -7.29 12.41
CA ILE A 91 -7.64 -7.10 13.85
C ILE A 91 -8.03 -8.39 14.55
N ILE A 92 -7.04 -9.08 15.11
CA ILE A 92 -7.29 -10.17 16.04
C ILE A 92 -7.72 -9.53 17.35
N SER A 93 -9.01 -9.65 17.67
CA SER A 93 -9.60 -9.09 18.89
C SER A 93 -8.84 -9.60 20.11
N ARG A 94 -7.94 -8.76 20.63
CA ARG A 94 -7.45 -8.92 22.00
C ARG A 94 -8.63 -8.51 22.87
N GLY A 95 -8.96 -9.31 23.88
CA GLY A 95 -10.04 -9.04 24.85
C GLY A 95 -9.84 -7.75 25.68
N TYR A 96 -9.08 -6.79 25.18
CA TYR A 96 -8.76 -5.53 25.79
C TYR A 96 -8.55 -4.49 24.67
N PRO A 97 -9.41 -3.47 24.52
CA PRO A 97 -9.25 -2.38 23.55
C PRO A 97 -8.05 -1.44 23.85
N ALA A 98 -7.05 -1.87 24.64
CA ALA A 98 -5.90 -1.06 25.08
C ALA A 98 -5.07 -0.49 23.93
N GLN A 99 -5.20 -1.04 22.73
CA GLN A 99 -4.39 -0.68 21.56
C GLN A 99 -5.19 0.10 20.50
N GLY A 100 -6.43 0.50 20.80
CA GLY A 100 -7.10 1.63 20.16
C GLY A 100 -8.03 1.32 18.98
N ASP A 101 -7.69 0.38 18.10
CA ASP A 101 -8.52 0.09 16.91
C ASP A 101 -9.36 -1.19 17.09
N THR A 102 -10.65 -1.11 16.79
CA THR A 102 -11.53 -2.28 16.52
C THR A 102 -11.88 -2.32 15.03
N PRO A 103 -12.42 -3.45 14.50
CA PRO A 103 -12.90 -3.49 13.12
C PRO A 103 -13.91 -2.39 12.79
N GLU A 104 -14.77 -2.04 13.75
CA GLU A 104 -15.73 -0.92 13.64
C GLU A 104 -15.01 0.44 13.61
N THR A 105 -14.01 0.65 14.46
CA THR A 105 -13.21 1.87 14.44
C THR A 105 -12.48 2.02 13.10
N VAL A 106 -11.91 0.94 12.58
CA VAL A 106 -11.24 0.95 11.27
C VAL A 106 -12.22 1.29 10.15
N LEU A 107 -13.40 0.66 10.13
CA LEU A 107 -14.45 0.96 9.16
C LEU A 107 -14.82 2.45 9.23
N ALA A 108 -15.13 2.96 10.42
CA ALA A 108 -15.53 4.35 10.62
C ALA A 108 -14.44 5.34 10.19
N VAL A 109 -13.17 5.07 10.52
CA VAL A 109 -12.04 5.94 10.15
C VAL A 109 -11.79 5.92 8.65
N LEU A 110 -11.89 4.76 8.01
CA LEU A 110 -11.77 4.63 6.56
C LEU A 110 -12.88 5.41 5.85
N GLU A 111 -14.14 5.22 6.23
CA GLU A 111 -15.27 5.85 5.56
C GLU A 111 -15.34 7.36 5.79
N ALA A 112 -15.12 7.81 7.03
CA ALA A 112 -15.34 9.20 7.40
C ALA A 112 -14.16 10.12 7.06
N TYR A 113 -12.92 9.61 7.06
CA TYR A 113 -11.73 10.46 6.96
C TYR A 113 -10.78 10.04 5.84
N LEU A 114 -10.34 8.78 5.85
CA LEU A 114 -9.22 8.39 5.01
C LEU A 114 -9.60 8.17 3.54
N CYS A 115 -10.72 7.49 3.27
CA CYS A 115 -11.18 7.25 1.89
C CYS A 115 -11.50 8.57 1.16
N PRO A 116 -12.26 9.52 1.75
CA PRO A 116 -12.49 10.82 1.12
C PRO A 116 -11.19 11.57 0.79
N ALA A 117 -10.17 11.47 1.65
CA ALA A 117 -8.90 12.17 1.48
C ALA A 117 -8.00 11.60 0.36
N ILE A 118 -8.27 10.40 -0.14
CA ILE A 118 -7.50 9.77 -1.22
C ILE A 118 -8.20 9.78 -2.58
N ILE A 119 -9.50 10.11 -2.63
CA ILE A 119 -10.22 10.27 -3.91
C ILE A 119 -9.55 11.39 -4.73
N GLY A 120 -9.38 11.14 -6.03
CA GLY A 120 -8.74 12.08 -6.95
C GLY A 120 -7.21 12.11 -6.84
N LYS A 121 -6.58 11.28 -6.01
CA LYS A 121 -5.12 11.14 -5.95
C LYS A 121 -4.62 10.04 -6.89
N ASN A 122 -3.38 10.19 -7.36
CA ASN A 122 -2.71 9.18 -8.18
C ASN A 122 -2.17 8.04 -7.28
N PRO A 123 -2.61 6.79 -7.45
CA PRO A 123 -2.21 5.69 -6.58
C PRO A 123 -0.72 5.33 -6.67
N CYS A 124 -0.02 5.72 -7.74
CA CYS A 124 1.43 5.50 -7.88
C CYS A 124 2.26 6.42 -6.97
N LEU A 125 1.66 7.50 -6.44
CA LEU A 125 2.29 8.41 -5.48
C LEU A 125 2.00 7.97 -4.04
N PHE A 126 2.06 6.67 -3.77
CA PHE A 126 1.59 6.10 -2.50
C PHE A 126 2.31 6.70 -1.28
N GLU A 127 3.61 7.01 -1.35
CA GLU A 127 4.35 7.63 -0.23
C GLU A 127 3.83 9.03 0.10
N VAL A 128 3.47 9.82 -0.92
CA VAL A 128 2.87 11.15 -0.75
C VAL A 128 1.50 11.01 -0.11
N ILE A 129 0.68 10.08 -0.61
CA ILE A 129 -0.65 9.81 -0.03
C ILE A 129 -0.52 9.41 1.44
N MET A 130 0.35 8.47 1.77
CA MET A 130 0.54 7.99 3.14
C MET A 130 1.04 9.11 4.07
N SER A 131 1.97 9.93 3.60
CA SER A 131 2.46 11.11 4.35
C SER A 131 1.34 12.11 4.63
N ASP A 132 0.49 12.40 3.64
CA ASP A 132 -0.66 13.28 3.82
C ASP A 132 -1.65 12.71 4.85
N LEU A 133 -1.90 11.39 4.82
CA LEU A 133 -2.80 10.72 5.76
C LEU A 133 -2.24 10.72 7.19
N ASP A 134 -0.92 10.67 7.35
CA ASP A 134 -0.26 10.82 8.65
C ASP A 134 -0.43 12.21 9.26
N LEU A 135 -0.44 13.25 8.42
CA LEU A 135 -0.75 14.61 8.84
C LEU A 135 -2.24 14.82 9.11
N LEU A 136 -3.12 14.15 8.34
CA LEU A 136 -4.58 14.28 8.46
C LEU A 136 -5.11 13.73 9.79
N ILE A 137 -4.66 12.54 10.19
CA ILE A 137 -5.12 11.89 11.42
C ILE A 137 -3.98 11.15 12.10
N LYS A 138 -3.78 11.45 13.39
CA LYS A 138 -2.74 10.79 14.19
C LYS A 138 -3.21 9.38 14.58
N GLY A 139 -2.33 8.39 14.46
CA GLY A 139 -2.63 7.00 14.83
C GLY A 139 -3.37 6.23 13.72
N HIS A 140 -4.31 5.37 14.13
CA HIS A 140 -5.14 4.51 13.25
C HIS A 140 -4.35 3.71 12.21
N GLN A 141 -3.27 3.09 12.67
CA GLN A 141 -2.33 2.38 11.80
C GLN A 141 -3.00 1.21 11.07
N PHE A 142 -4.01 0.57 11.68
CA PHE A 142 -4.77 -0.49 11.03
C PHE A 142 -5.59 0.03 9.84
N ALA A 143 -6.19 1.22 9.94
CA ALA A 143 -6.94 1.82 8.84
C ALA A 143 -5.99 2.29 7.71
N LYS A 144 -4.87 2.91 8.07
CA LYS A 144 -3.82 3.32 7.12
C LYS A 144 -3.18 2.12 6.39
N CYS A 145 -3.00 1.01 7.09
CA CYS A 145 -2.48 -0.23 6.52
C CYS A 145 -3.39 -0.77 5.39
N ALA A 146 -4.71 -0.74 5.56
CA ALA A 146 -5.63 -1.12 4.48
C ALA A 146 -5.44 -0.26 3.22
N ILE A 147 -5.24 1.05 3.38
CA ILE A 147 -4.98 1.95 2.25
C ILE A 147 -3.61 1.63 1.63
N ALA A 148 -2.56 1.49 2.43
CA ALA A 148 -1.23 1.17 1.93
C ALA A 148 -1.22 -0.12 1.09
N HIS A 149 -1.90 -1.18 1.56
CA HIS A 149 -2.06 -2.42 0.80
C HIS A 149 -2.77 -2.20 -0.54
N ALA A 150 -3.90 -1.47 -0.54
CA ALA A 150 -4.65 -1.20 -1.77
C ALA A 150 -3.88 -0.35 -2.78
N LEU A 151 -3.11 0.63 -2.31
CA LEU A 151 -2.26 1.49 -3.14
C LEU A 151 -1.10 0.69 -3.74
N LEU A 152 -0.44 -0.17 -2.95
CA LEU A 152 0.65 -1.03 -3.44
C LEU A 152 0.16 -2.06 -4.45
N ASP A 153 -1.03 -2.64 -4.23
CA ASP A 153 -1.66 -3.55 -5.20
C ASP A 153 -1.98 -2.82 -6.52
N LEU A 154 -2.53 -1.59 -6.46
CA LEU A 154 -2.70 -0.76 -7.64
C LEU A 154 -1.38 -0.46 -8.33
N ALA A 155 -0.36 0.00 -7.60
CA ALA A 155 0.94 0.32 -8.16
C ALA A 155 1.56 -0.90 -8.87
N GLY A 156 1.50 -2.09 -8.26
CA GLY A 156 1.95 -3.34 -8.88
C GLY A 156 1.23 -3.63 -10.20
N LYS A 157 -0.09 -3.45 -10.22
CA LYS A 157 -0.92 -3.63 -11.44
C LYS A 157 -0.62 -2.60 -12.51
N VAL A 158 -0.41 -1.33 -12.13
CA VAL A 158 -0.06 -0.25 -13.06
C VAL A 158 1.29 -0.53 -13.73
N TYR A 159 2.28 -0.95 -12.96
CA TYR A 159 3.62 -1.23 -13.47
C TYR A 159 3.76 -2.64 -14.07
N GLY A 160 2.76 -3.50 -13.91
CA GLY A 160 2.80 -4.89 -14.39
C GLY A 160 3.87 -5.74 -13.68
N VAL A 161 4.18 -5.42 -12.42
CA VAL A 161 5.21 -6.12 -11.63
C VAL A 161 4.67 -6.57 -10.28
N PRO A 162 5.21 -7.65 -9.69
CA PRO A 162 4.87 -8.01 -8.32
C PRO A 162 5.31 -6.92 -7.34
N ILE A 163 4.55 -6.72 -6.26
CA ILE A 163 4.79 -5.65 -5.26
C ILE A 163 6.21 -5.72 -4.68
N CYS A 164 6.76 -6.93 -4.48
CA CYS A 164 8.13 -7.08 -3.98
C CYS A 164 9.18 -6.38 -4.87
N ASN A 165 8.95 -6.28 -6.19
CA ASN A 165 9.85 -5.56 -7.09
C ASN A 165 9.79 -4.04 -6.87
N LEU A 166 8.66 -3.52 -6.42
CA LEU A 166 8.53 -2.12 -6.00
C LEU A 166 9.24 -1.83 -4.67
N LEU A 167 9.45 -2.88 -3.85
CA LEU A 167 10.05 -2.79 -2.51
C LEU A 167 11.53 -3.22 -2.48
N GLY A 168 12.22 -3.17 -3.62
CA GLY A 168 13.66 -3.50 -3.71
C GLY A 168 13.97 -4.92 -4.23
N GLY A 169 12.95 -5.68 -4.60
CA GLY A 169 13.09 -7.02 -5.18
C GLY A 169 12.97 -8.14 -4.15
N ALA A 170 12.63 -9.35 -4.62
CA ALA A 170 12.54 -10.52 -3.77
C ALA A 170 13.94 -11.02 -3.38
N TYR A 171 14.26 -11.01 -2.09
CA TYR A 171 15.49 -11.62 -1.57
C TYR A 171 15.41 -13.15 -1.50
N ALA A 172 14.22 -13.69 -1.20
CA ALA A 172 13.96 -15.13 -1.19
C ALA A 172 12.59 -15.43 -1.82
N LEU A 173 12.49 -16.58 -2.47
CA LEU A 173 11.27 -17.04 -3.16
C LEU A 173 10.41 -17.97 -2.29
N SER A 174 10.91 -18.42 -1.15
CA SER A 174 10.19 -19.32 -0.24
C SER A 174 10.61 -19.11 1.20
N TYR A 175 9.66 -19.27 2.12
CA TYR A 175 9.89 -19.19 3.56
C TYR A 175 9.31 -20.42 4.27
N LYS A 176 9.96 -20.84 5.36
CA LYS A 176 9.39 -21.85 6.25
C LYS A 176 8.25 -21.22 7.06
N VAL A 177 7.09 -21.86 7.08
CA VAL A 177 5.92 -21.37 7.82
C VAL A 177 5.80 -22.11 9.15
N SER A 178 5.76 -21.36 10.25
CA SER A 178 5.44 -21.91 11.57
C SER A 178 3.93 -22.01 11.77
N ARG A 179 3.47 -23.06 12.44
CA ARG A 179 2.07 -23.22 12.82
C ARG A 179 1.86 -22.81 14.28
N SER A 180 1.02 -21.81 14.51
CA SER A 180 0.53 -21.50 15.86
C SER A 180 -0.40 -22.60 16.33
N TYR A 181 -0.01 -23.30 17.40
CA TYR A 181 -0.80 -24.37 17.99
C TYR A 181 -1.39 -23.89 19.32
N ARG A 182 -2.63 -24.30 19.59
CA ARG A 182 -3.24 -24.15 20.91
C ARG A 182 -2.53 -25.09 21.87
N GLY A 183 -2.02 -24.59 23.00
CA GLY A 183 -1.67 -25.48 24.11
C GLY A 183 -2.92 -26.25 24.52
N LEU A 184 -2.90 -27.58 24.37
CA LEU A 184 -3.96 -28.43 24.94
C LEU A 184 -4.05 -28.04 26.42
N ALA A 185 -5.23 -27.59 26.87
CA ALA A 185 -5.47 -27.55 28.31
C ALA A 185 -5.13 -28.95 28.82
N MET A 186 -4.21 -29.06 29.78
CA MET A 186 -4.01 -30.32 30.49
C MET A 186 -5.38 -30.68 31.03
N SER A 187 -5.96 -31.75 30.52
CA SER A 187 -7.15 -32.34 31.13
C SER A 187 -6.73 -32.79 32.53
N ASP A 188 -7.38 -32.24 33.56
CA ASP A 188 -7.32 -32.76 34.92
C ASP A 188 -7.75 -34.24 34.96
#